data_AF-A0A7V4LCV9-F1
#
_entry.id   AF-A0A7V4LCV9-F1
#
_cell.length_a   1.000
_cell.length_b   1.000
_cell.length_c   1.000
_cell.angle_alpha   90.00
_cell.angle_beta   90.00
_cell.angle_gamma   90.00
#
_symmetry.space_group_name_H-M   'P 1'
#
loop_
_entity.id
_entity.type
_entity.pdbx_description
1 polymer ?
#
loop_
_entity_poly.entity_id
_entity_poly.type
_entity_poly.pdbx_seq_one_letter_code
_entity_poly.pdbx_strand_id
1 'polypeptide(L)'
;MNNFSEKANFIWSIANLLRDTFKRSKYQDVILPLTVLRRIDCVLEPTKEKVLETYAKLKGKLDNLAPQLCKASGFAFYNTSPFTFEKLLHDAPNLAANLNAYINGFSDNMREVLEKFDLRNTIAKLEEAGLLFLVMERFKGIDLHPDKVPNLEMGYIFEELIRRFNEALNENPGEHFTPREVIRLMVNLLLSQDQEALSQNHIVRTVYDPCCGT
;
A
#
# COMPACT_ATOMS: atom_id res chain seq x y z
N MET A 1 -10.75 9.61 19.51
CA MET A 1 -9.81 8.55 19.92
C MET A 1 -9.49 7.75 18.68
N ASN A 2 -8.27 7.86 18.15
CA ASN A 2 -7.92 7.32 16.84
C ASN A 2 -7.86 5.78 16.91
N ASN A 3 -8.66 5.11 16.09
CA ASN A 3 -8.76 3.65 16.07
C ASN A 3 -7.63 2.95 15.29
N PHE A 4 -6.54 3.67 15.03
CA PHE A 4 -5.39 3.16 14.29
C PHE A 4 -4.70 2.00 15.03
N SER A 5 -4.72 2.02 16.37
CA SER A 5 -4.11 0.98 17.20
C SER A 5 -4.79 -0.38 17.00
N GLU A 6 -6.12 -0.44 16.92
CA GLU A 6 -6.84 -1.70 16.67
C GLU A 6 -6.49 -2.27 15.28
N LYS A 7 -6.44 -1.41 14.25
CA LYS A 7 -6.07 -1.82 12.89
C LYS A 7 -4.61 -2.27 12.80
N ALA A 8 -3.69 -1.53 13.42
CA ALA A 8 -2.28 -1.91 13.52
C ALA A 8 -2.11 -3.23 14.30
N ASN A 9 -2.86 -3.43 15.39
CA ASN A 9 -2.90 -4.69 16.14
C ASN A 9 -3.41 -5.85 15.28
N PHE A 10 -4.46 -5.62 14.49
CA PHE A 10 -4.99 -6.63 13.58
C PHE A 10 -3.96 -7.01 12.52
N ILE A 11 -3.36 -6.04 11.82
CA ILE A 11 -2.33 -6.30 10.81
C ILE A 11 -1.12 -7.01 11.43
N TRP A 12 -0.69 -6.56 12.60
CA TRP A 12 0.38 -7.22 13.37
C TRP A 12 0.02 -8.66 13.74
N SER A 13 -1.26 -8.93 14.04
CA SER A 13 -1.71 -10.29 14.36
C SER A 13 -1.58 -11.26 13.19
N ILE A 14 -1.60 -10.77 11.94
CA ILE A 14 -1.35 -11.58 10.74
C ILE A 14 0.08 -12.13 10.75
N ALA A 15 1.05 -11.39 11.31
CA ALA A 15 2.43 -11.87 11.47
C ALA A 15 2.53 -13.12 12.36
N ASN A 16 1.53 -13.39 13.22
CA ASN A 16 1.51 -14.61 14.01
C ASN A 16 1.37 -15.87 13.14
N LEU A 17 0.75 -15.77 11.95
CA LEU A 17 0.68 -16.89 11.00
C LEU A 17 2.06 -17.28 10.46
N LEU A 18 3.00 -16.34 10.46
CA LEU A 18 4.36 -16.54 9.96
C LEU A 18 5.30 -17.11 11.01
N ARG A 19 4.86 -17.21 12.27
CA ARG A 19 5.73 -17.36 13.44
C ARG A 19 6.64 -18.58 13.40
N ASP A 20 6.09 -19.71 12.97
CA ASP A 20 6.78 -20.99 13.02
C ASP A 20 7.51 -21.33 11.71
N THR A 21 7.30 -20.54 10.66
CA THR A 21 7.84 -20.80 9.31
C THR A 21 8.88 -19.78 8.88
N PHE A 22 8.74 -18.52 9.31
CA PHE A 22 9.64 -17.44 8.95
C PHE A 22 10.44 -16.98 10.16
N LYS A 23 11.66 -16.48 9.92
CA LYS A 23 12.39 -15.73 10.94
C LYS A 23 11.67 -14.40 11.21
N ARG A 24 11.68 -13.94 12.46
CA ARG A 24 11.05 -12.66 12.86
C ARG A 24 11.49 -11.46 12.01
N SER A 25 12.75 -11.45 11.57
CA SER A 25 13.31 -10.43 10.65
C SER A 25 12.68 -10.39 9.27
N LYS A 26 11.99 -11.46 8.86
CA LYS A 26 11.31 -11.57 7.58
C LYS A 26 9.83 -11.24 7.64
N TYR A 27 9.26 -10.97 8.81
CA TYR A 27 7.83 -10.64 8.91
C TYR A 27 7.54 -9.29 8.25
N GLN A 28 8.43 -8.30 8.39
CA GLN A 28 8.25 -6.99 7.75
C GLN A 28 8.21 -7.10 6.22
N ASP A 29 9.07 -7.94 5.65
CA ASP A 29 9.17 -8.22 4.20
C ASP A 29 7.89 -8.87 3.64
N VAL A 30 7.02 -9.39 4.51
CA VAL A 30 5.73 -9.98 4.13
C VAL A 30 4.58 -9.02 4.42
N ILE A 31 4.52 -8.48 5.63
CA ILE A 31 3.38 -7.72 6.14
C ILE A 31 3.29 -6.32 5.53
N LEU A 32 4.41 -5.60 5.40
CA LEU A 32 4.39 -4.25 4.85
C LEU A 32 3.96 -4.25 3.37
N PRO A 33 4.54 -5.08 2.48
CA PRO A 33 4.10 -5.16 1.09
C PRO A 33 2.63 -5.50 0.92
N LEU A 34 2.11 -6.47 1.68
CA LEU A 34 0.71 -6.88 1.57
C LEU A 34 -0.25 -5.83 2.13
N THR A 35 0.18 -5.05 3.13
CA THR A 35 -0.60 -3.91 3.64
C THR A 35 -0.71 -2.81 2.58
N VAL A 36 0.39 -2.50 1.87
CA VAL A 36 0.36 -1.56 0.73
C VAL A 36 -0.57 -2.09 -0.36
N LEU A 37 -0.40 -3.36 -0.75
CA LEU A 37 -1.20 -3.98 -1.81
C LEU A 37 -2.70 -3.96 -1.47
N ARG A 38 -3.06 -4.25 -0.21
CA ARG A 38 -4.46 -4.20 0.24
C ARG A 38 -5.02 -2.78 0.24
N ARG A 39 -4.26 -1.76 0.65
CA ARG A 39 -4.68 -0.35 0.57
C ARG A 39 -4.98 0.04 -0.88
N ILE A 40 -4.10 -0.32 -1.81
CA ILE A 40 -4.26 -0.05 -3.23
C ILE A 40 -5.50 -0.76 -3.79
N ASP A 41 -5.70 -2.02 -3.44
CA ASP A 41 -6.85 -2.81 -3.86
C ASP A 41 -8.17 -2.19 -3.39
N CYS A 42 -8.29 -1.84 -2.10
CA CYS A 42 -9.48 -1.17 -1.57
C CYS A 42 -9.80 0.11 -2.35
N VAL A 43 -8.78 0.94 -2.66
CA VAL A 43 -8.95 2.21 -3.39
C VAL A 43 -9.47 2.00 -4.81
N LEU A 44 -9.07 0.92 -5.49
CA LEU A 44 -9.50 0.64 -6.86
C LEU A 44 -10.77 -0.20 -6.95
N GLU A 45 -11.16 -0.91 -5.89
CA GLU A 45 -12.30 -1.81 -5.86
C GLU A 45 -13.60 -1.15 -6.36
N PRO A 46 -13.98 0.08 -5.91
CA PRO A 46 -15.20 0.74 -6.38
C PRO A 46 -15.19 1.11 -7.88
N THR A 47 -14.02 1.31 -8.48
CA THR A 47 -13.88 1.74 -9.87
C THR A 47 -13.42 0.63 -10.81
N LYS A 48 -13.22 -0.58 -10.29
CA LYS A 48 -12.67 -1.74 -11.00
C LYS A 48 -13.47 -2.09 -12.25
N GLU A 49 -14.77 -2.23 -12.13
CA GLU A 49 -15.65 -2.61 -13.25
C GLU A 49 -15.57 -1.58 -14.38
N LYS A 50 -15.63 -0.29 -14.03
CA LYS A 50 -15.52 0.81 -14.98
C LYS A 50 -14.17 0.81 -15.71
N VAL A 51 -13.07 0.52 -15.01
CA VAL A 51 -11.74 0.40 -15.62
C VAL A 51 -11.70 -0.79 -16.60
N LEU A 52 -12.23 -1.96 -16.21
CA LEU A 52 -12.26 -3.16 -17.05
C LEU A 52 -13.12 -2.97 -18.30
N GLU A 53 -14.29 -2.34 -18.18
CA GLU A 53 -15.12 -2.00 -19.33
C GLU A 53 -14.42 -1.02 -20.28
N THR A 54 -13.78 0.02 -19.72
CA THR A 54 -13.05 1.01 -20.50
C THR A 54 -11.88 0.35 -21.23
N TYR A 55 -11.16 -0.53 -20.55
CA TYR A 55 -10.09 -1.33 -21.13
C TYR A 55 -10.61 -2.21 -22.27
N ALA A 56 -11.69 -2.96 -22.07
CA ALA A 56 -12.27 -3.81 -23.11
C ALA A 56 -12.77 -3.01 -24.34
N LYS A 57 -13.35 -1.82 -24.13
CA LYS A 57 -13.87 -0.96 -25.20
C LYS A 57 -12.76 -0.36 -26.07
N LEU A 58 -11.62 -0.04 -25.46
CA LEU A 58 -10.53 0.72 -26.08
C LEU A 58 -9.33 -0.13 -26.50
N LYS A 59 -9.17 -1.33 -25.92
CA LYS A 59 -8.09 -2.26 -26.28
C LYS A 59 -8.11 -2.56 -27.77
N GLY A 60 -6.98 -2.30 -28.44
CA GLY A 60 -6.83 -2.47 -29.89
C GLY A 60 -7.35 -1.30 -30.75
N LYS A 61 -7.86 -0.23 -30.14
CA LYS A 61 -8.34 0.97 -30.86
C LYS A 61 -7.50 2.23 -30.61
N LEU A 62 -6.74 2.25 -29.53
CA LEU A 62 -5.88 3.37 -29.14
C LEU A 62 -4.51 2.83 -28.75
N ASP A 63 -3.46 3.54 -29.17
CA ASP A 63 -2.06 3.20 -28.82
C ASP A 63 -1.77 3.48 -27.34
N ASN A 64 -2.33 4.56 -26.79
CA ASN A 64 -2.18 4.91 -25.37
C ASN A 64 -3.54 4.91 -24.65
N LEU A 65 -3.73 3.93 -23.78
CA LEU A 65 -4.93 3.75 -22.97
C LEU A 65 -4.83 4.41 -21.59
N ALA A 66 -3.62 4.79 -21.16
CA ALA A 66 -3.36 5.18 -19.78
C ALA A 66 -4.20 6.40 -19.33
N PRO A 67 -4.34 7.51 -20.10
CA PRO A 67 -5.15 8.65 -19.68
C PRO A 67 -6.61 8.30 -19.42
N GLN A 68 -7.19 7.46 -20.27
CA GLN A 68 -8.59 7.04 -20.19
C GLN A 68 -8.80 6.08 -19.02
N LEU A 69 -7.85 5.18 -18.77
CA LEU A 69 -7.91 4.25 -17.64
C LEU A 69 -7.68 4.95 -16.30
N CYS A 70 -6.75 5.92 -16.22
CA CYS A 70 -6.60 6.78 -15.05
C CYS A 70 -7.90 7.57 -14.78
N LYS A 71 -8.49 8.17 -15.81
CA LYS A 71 -9.79 8.86 -15.69
C LYS A 71 -10.92 7.92 -15.26
N ALA A 72 -10.93 6.67 -15.72
CA ALA A 72 -11.90 5.66 -15.31
C ALA A 72 -11.73 5.27 -13.84
N SER A 73 -10.48 5.08 -13.40
CA SER A 73 -10.13 4.72 -12.03
C SER A 73 -10.38 5.85 -11.02
N GLY A 74 -10.30 7.11 -11.46
CA GLY A 74 -10.30 8.28 -10.58
C GLY A 74 -8.94 8.59 -9.94
N PHE A 75 -7.90 7.80 -10.24
CA PHE A 75 -6.57 7.93 -9.67
C PHE A 75 -5.50 8.05 -10.76
N ALA A 76 -4.28 8.37 -10.35
CA ALA A 76 -3.10 8.42 -11.23
C ALA A 76 -2.55 7.03 -11.62
N PHE A 77 -3.28 5.97 -11.28
CA PHE A 77 -2.92 4.58 -11.56
C PHE A 77 -4.19 3.75 -11.71
N TYR A 78 -4.07 2.59 -12.34
CA TYR A 78 -5.20 1.69 -12.59
C TYR A 78 -4.74 0.23 -12.56
N ASN A 79 -5.71 -0.70 -12.56
CA ASN A 79 -5.42 -2.13 -12.67
C ASN A 79 -6.37 -2.79 -13.69
N THR A 80 -5.80 -3.43 -14.70
CA THR A 80 -6.51 -4.09 -15.82
C THR A 80 -6.73 -5.59 -15.61
N SER A 81 -6.22 -6.17 -14.53
CA SER A 81 -6.45 -7.58 -14.21
C SER A 81 -7.92 -7.80 -13.82
N PRO A 82 -8.56 -8.89 -14.26
CA PRO A 82 -9.94 -9.20 -13.90
C PRO A 82 -10.11 -9.61 -12.43
N PHE A 83 -8.99 -9.85 -11.74
CA PHE A 83 -8.97 -10.29 -10.35
C PHE A 83 -9.22 -9.13 -9.38
N THR A 84 -9.87 -9.48 -8.27
CA THR A 84 -10.00 -8.72 -7.03
C THR A 84 -9.54 -9.63 -5.89
N PHE A 85 -9.23 -9.10 -4.70
CA PHE A 85 -8.85 -9.95 -3.57
C PHE A 85 -9.90 -11.03 -3.26
N GLU A 86 -11.18 -10.73 -3.45
CA GLU A 86 -12.26 -11.71 -3.35
C GLU A 86 -12.15 -12.82 -4.40
N LYS A 87 -12.00 -12.46 -5.68
CA LYS A 87 -11.89 -13.45 -6.77
C LYS A 87 -10.61 -14.28 -6.69
N LEU A 88 -9.52 -13.72 -6.18
CA LEU A 88 -8.25 -14.43 -5.97
C LEU A 88 -8.42 -15.61 -5.03
N LEU A 89 -9.19 -15.43 -3.95
CA LEU A 89 -9.42 -16.46 -2.94
C LEU A 89 -10.40 -17.57 -3.39
N HIS A 90 -11.12 -17.39 -4.50
CA HIS A 90 -12.02 -18.42 -5.03
C HIS A 90 -11.27 -19.56 -5.76
N ASP A 91 -10.07 -19.29 -6.26
CA ASP A 91 -9.23 -20.26 -6.97
C ASP A 91 -7.92 -20.50 -6.19
N ALA A 92 -8.06 -21.11 -5.02
CA ALA A 92 -6.97 -21.36 -4.10
C ALA A 92 -5.77 -22.13 -4.72
N PRO A 93 -5.96 -23.16 -5.57
CA PRO A 93 -4.84 -23.90 -6.17
C PRO A 93 -3.95 -23.06 -7.09
N ASN A 94 -4.48 -21.99 -7.69
CA ASN A 94 -3.74 -21.10 -8.59
C ASN A 94 -3.50 -19.71 -7.98
N LEU A 95 -3.65 -19.56 -6.65
CA LEU A 95 -3.62 -18.26 -5.98
C LEU A 95 -2.32 -17.49 -6.26
N ALA A 96 -1.16 -18.14 -6.18
CA ALA A 96 0.12 -17.50 -6.48
C ALA A 96 0.20 -16.98 -7.93
N ALA A 97 -0.24 -17.77 -8.90
CA ALA A 97 -0.25 -17.38 -10.31
C ALA A 97 -1.23 -16.22 -10.56
N ASN A 98 -2.44 -16.32 -10.00
CA ASN A 98 -3.49 -15.31 -10.14
C ASN A 98 -3.09 -13.99 -9.47
N LEU A 99 -2.43 -14.03 -8.30
CA LEU A 99 -1.93 -12.85 -7.60
C LEU A 99 -0.79 -12.17 -8.36
N ASN A 100 0.12 -12.95 -8.95
CA ASN A 100 1.15 -12.40 -9.85
C ASN A 100 0.53 -11.74 -11.08
N ALA A 101 -0.50 -12.35 -11.69
CA ALA A 101 -1.25 -11.74 -12.78
C ALA A 101 -1.98 -10.46 -12.35
N TYR A 102 -2.50 -10.41 -11.13
CA TYR A 102 -3.09 -9.20 -10.54
C TYR A 102 -2.06 -8.07 -10.41
N ILE A 103 -0.88 -8.36 -9.86
CA ILE A 103 0.22 -7.39 -9.72
C ILE A 103 0.69 -6.89 -11.10
N ASN A 104 0.81 -7.79 -12.06
CA ASN A 104 1.19 -7.42 -13.43
C ASN A 104 0.10 -6.60 -14.14
N GLY A 105 -1.14 -6.60 -13.65
CA GLY A 105 -2.25 -5.82 -14.20
C GLY A 105 -2.20 -4.32 -13.87
N PHE A 106 -1.35 -3.89 -12.94
CA PHE A 106 -1.20 -2.48 -12.58
C PHE A 106 -0.54 -1.65 -13.69
N SER A 107 -0.84 -0.36 -13.71
CA SER A 107 -0.17 0.64 -14.55
C SER A 107 1.33 0.72 -14.24
N ASP A 108 2.14 1.13 -15.22
CA ASP A 108 3.60 1.04 -15.15
C ASP A 108 4.18 1.77 -13.93
N ASN A 109 3.70 2.98 -13.64
CA ASN A 109 4.10 3.75 -12.46
C ASN A 109 3.83 3.01 -11.13
N MET A 110 2.70 2.32 -11.01
CA MET A 110 2.38 1.57 -9.80
C MET A 110 3.14 0.24 -9.76
N ARG A 111 3.39 -0.38 -10.91
CA ARG A 111 4.20 -1.59 -11.00
C ARG A 111 5.62 -1.34 -10.51
N GLU A 112 6.24 -0.23 -10.91
CA GLU A 112 7.56 0.18 -10.42
C GLU A 112 7.60 0.30 -8.89
N VAL A 113 6.56 0.88 -8.28
CA VAL A 113 6.44 0.97 -6.81
C VAL A 113 6.31 -0.41 -6.18
N LEU A 114 5.43 -1.27 -6.71
CA LEU A 114 5.21 -2.62 -6.18
C LEU A 114 6.43 -3.53 -6.34
N GLU A 115 7.25 -3.33 -7.38
CA GLU A 115 8.50 -4.06 -7.58
C GLU A 115 9.54 -3.78 -6.48
N LYS A 116 9.56 -2.57 -5.91
CA LYS A 116 10.45 -2.24 -4.77
C LYS A 116 10.13 -3.03 -3.50
N PHE A 117 8.90 -3.52 -3.37
CA PHE A 117 8.47 -4.34 -2.25
C PHE A 117 8.74 -5.84 -2.42
N ASP A 118 9.31 -6.25 -3.56
CA ASP A 118 9.68 -7.65 -3.85
C ASP A 118 8.54 -8.67 -3.63
N LEU A 119 7.31 -8.26 -3.95
CA LEU A 119 6.09 -9.03 -3.71
C LEU A 119 6.13 -10.43 -4.34
N ARG A 120 6.80 -10.59 -5.50
CA ARG A 120 6.90 -11.89 -6.18
C ARG A 120 7.63 -12.93 -5.33
N ASN A 121 8.74 -12.54 -4.70
CA ASN A 121 9.49 -13.42 -3.81
C ASN A 121 8.71 -13.71 -2.52
N THR A 122 8.00 -12.70 -1.98
CA THR A 122 7.11 -12.89 -0.83
C THR A 122 6.01 -13.90 -1.13
N ILE A 123 5.37 -13.82 -2.30
CA ILE A 123 4.32 -14.75 -2.75
C ILE A 123 4.88 -16.17 -2.88
N ALA A 124 6.04 -16.33 -3.53
CA ALA A 124 6.67 -17.64 -3.72
C ALA A 124 6.97 -18.33 -2.37
N LYS A 125 7.56 -17.59 -1.42
CA LYS A 125 7.86 -18.13 -0.09
C LYS A 125 6.61 -18.50 0.71
N LEU A 126 5.54 -17.70 0.60
CA LEU A 126 4.26 -17.99 1.25
C LEU A 126 3.57 -19.21 0.65
N GLU A 127 3.69 -19.40 -0.67
CA GLU A 127 3.14 -20.56 -1.38
C GLU A 127 3.89 -21.84 -0.96
N GLU A 128 5.22 -21.82 -0.98
CA GLU A 128 6.07 -22.94 -0.52
C GLU A 128 5.78 -23.33 0.93
N ALA A 129 5.47 -22.34 1.78
CA ALA A 129 5.09 -22.52 3.18
C ALA A 129 3.64 -23.00 3.37
N GLY A 130 2.80 -23.02 2.32
CA GLY A 130 1.37 -23.29 2.44
C GLY A 130 0.58 -22.21 3.21
N LEU A 131 1.13 -21.01 3.35
CA LEU A 131 0.55 -19.91 4.14
C LEU A 131 -0.12 -18.84 3.28
N LEU A 132 0.08 -18.84 1.96
CA LEU A 132 -0.39 -17.77 1.07
C LEU A 132 -1.91 -17.53 1.20
N PHE A 133 -2.71 -18.60 1.14
CA PHE A 133 -4.16 -18.49 1.28
C PHE A 133 -4.58 -17.89 2.62
N LEU A 134 -4.03 -18.39 3.73
CA LEU A 134 -4.37 -17.94 5.07
C LEU A 134 -4.03 -16.46 5.28
N VAL A 135 -2.86 -16.03 4.80
CA VAL A 135 -2.43 -14.63 4.90
C VAL A 135 -3.34 -13.74 4.04
N MET A 136 -3.62 -14.13 2.80
CA MET A 136 -4.49 -13.37 1.90
C MET A 136 -5.93 -13.28 2.41
N GLU A 137 -6.46 -14.34 3.01
CA GLU A 137 -7.78 -14.36 3.64
C GLU A 137 -7.87 -13.35 4.79
N ARG A 138 -6.83 -13.28 5.65
CA ARG A 138 -6.77 -12.27 6.72
C ARG A 138 -6.72 -10.84 6.17
N PHE A 139 -5.92 -10.60 5.13
CA PHE A 139 -5.84 -9.27 4.50
C PHE A 139 -7.12 -8.88 3.76
N LYS A 140 -7.89 -9.82 3.20
CA LYS A 140 -9.23 -9.52 2.66
C LYS A 140 -10.14 -8.93 3.75
N GLY A 141 -10.04 -9.44 4.98
CA GLY A 141 -10.90 -9.05 6.10
C GLY A 141 -10.70 -7.63 6.63
N ILE A 142 -9.65 -6.91 6.20
CA ILE A 142 -9.43 -5.52 6.59
C ILE A 142 -9.82 -4.57 5.45
N ASP A 143 -10.68 -3.59 5.79
CA ASP A 143 -11.00 -2.46 4.93
C ASP A 143 -10.04 -1.31 5.24
N LEU A 144 -9.15 -1.07 4.28
CA LEU A 144 -8.21 0.03 4.25
C LEU A 144 -8.61 1.06 3.20
N HIS A 145 -9.89 1.26 2.88
CA HIS A 145 -10.30 2.36 1.99
C HIS A 145 -10.12 3.73 2.69
N PRO A 146 -9.77 4.83 1.99
CA PRO A 146 -9.71 6.18 2.54
C PRO A 146 -10.94 6.62 3.33
N ASP A 147 -12.13 6.14 2.95
CA ASP A 147 -13.39 6.46 3.65
C ASP A 147 -13.48 5.84 5.05
N LYS A 148 -12.80 4.72 5.28
CA LYS A 148 -12.74 4.04 6.59
C LYS A 148 -11.46 4.34 7.35
N VAL A 149 -10.37 4.51 6.62
CA VAL A 149 -9.03 4.77 7.13
C VAL A 149 -8.48 5.98 6.39
N PRO A 150 -8.69 7.20 6.90
CA PRO A 150 -8.16 8.42 6.29
C PRO A 150 -6.66 8.32 6.06
N ASN A 151 -6.11 9.05 5.08
CA ASN A 151 -4.68 8.98 4.74
C ASN A 151 -3.77 9.24 5.96
N LEU A 152 -4.16 10.16 6.84
CA LEU A 152 -3.44 10.43 8.07
C LEU A 152 -3.42 9.22 9.00
N GLU A 153 -4.57 8.54 9.16
CA GLU A 153 -4.68 7.32 9.96
C GLU A 153 -3.85 6.18 9.35
N MET A 154 -3.85 6.05 8.04
CA MET A 154 -3.04 5.05 7.34
C MET A 154 -1.54 5.27 7.58
N GLY A 155 -1.10 6.53 7.62
CA GLY A 155 0.28 6.89 8.00
C GLY A 155 0.62 6.42 9.40
N TYR A 156 -0.23 6.68 10.39
CA TYR A 156 -0.03 6.19 11.76
C TYR A 156 0.01 4.66 11.84
N ILE A 157 -0.82 3.95 11.08
CA ILE A 157 -0.80 2.47 11.02
C ILE A 157 0.54 2.00 10.48
N PHE A 158 1.03 2.57 9.37
CA PHE A 158 2.32 2.19 8.78
C PHE A 158 3.49 2.46 9.71
N GLU A 159 3.53 3.64 10.34
CA GLU A 159 4.57 4.01 11.30
C GLU A 159 4.59 3.07 12.51
N GLU A 160 3.41 2.75 13.07
CA GLU A 160 3.31 1.83 14.20
C GLU A 160 3.76 0.40 13.83
N LEU A 161 3.49 -0.06 12.61
CA LEU A 161 3.99 -1.35 12.11
C LEU A 161 5.51 -1.33 12.00
N ILE A 162 6.10 -0.30 11.38
CA ILE A 162 7.55 -0.14 11.26
C ILE A 162 8.22 -0.09 12.64
N ARG A 163 7.67 0.72 13.56
CA ARG A 163 8.16 0.80 14.95
C ARG A 163 8.22 -0.57 15.62
N ARG A 164 7.13 -1.36 15.52
CA ARG A 164 7.07 -2.71 16.10
C ARG A 164 8.05 -3.69 15.46
N PHE A 165 8.29 -3.59 14.16
CA PHE A 165 9.26 -4.45 13.48
C PHE A 165 10.69 -4.09 13.90
N ASN A 166 11.04 -2.80 14.00
CA ASN A 166 12.35 -2.36 14.47
C ASN A 166 12.61 -2.80 15.92
N GLU A 167 11.62 -2.61 16.81
CA GLU A 167 11.69 -3.09 18.20
C GLU A 167 11.81 -4.61 18.29
N ALA A 168 11.14 -5.35 17.40
CA ALA A 168 11.23 -6.80 17.34
C ALA A 168 12.61 -7.31 16.89
N LEU A 169 13.40 -6.46 16.21
CA LEU A 169 14.71 -6.78 15.65
C LEU A 169 15.88 -6.26 16.46
N ASN A 170 15.63 -5.51 17.55
CA ASN A 170 16.64 -4.79 18.32
C ASN A 170 17.50 -3.85 17.45
N GLU A 171 16.96 -3.35 16.34
CA GLU A 171 17.59 -2.29 15.55
C GLU A 171 17.23 -0.93 16.15
N ASN A 172 18.19 0.01 16.17
CA ASN A 172 18.02 1.34 16.78
C ASN A 172 16.84 2.09 16.12
N PRO A 173 15.70 2.30 16.81
CA PRO A 173 14.51 2.89 16.18
C PRO A 173 14.70 4.35 15.74
N GLY A 174 15.70 5.04 16.32
CA GLY A 174 15.94 6.47 16.13
C GLY A 174 16.77 6.84 14.90
N GLU A 175 17.35 5.87 14.17
CA GLU A 175 18.20 6.17 13.00
C GLU A 175 17.40 6.35 11.70
N HIS A 176 16.11 6.02 11.68
CA HIS A 176 15.31 5.97 10.44
C HIS A 176 14.02 6.77 10.47
N PHE A 177 13.62 7.34 11.61
CA PHE A 177 12.31 8.01 11.74
C PHE A 177 12.39 9.34 12.51
N THR A 178 11.69 10.35 12.01
CA THR A 178 11.53 11.65 12.68
C THR A 178 10.15 11.69 13.36
N PRO A 179 10.05 11.89 14.69
CA PRO A 179 8.75 11.97 15.38
C PRO A 179 7.83 13.03 14.79
N ARG A 180 6.53 12.75 14.71
CA ARG A 180 5.56 13.65 14.06
C ARG A 180 5.45 15.01 14.73
N GLU A 181 5.65 15.09 16.04
CA GLU A 181 5.70 16.36 16.77
C GLU A 181 6.87 17.22 16.29
N VAL A 182 8.01 16.59 15.99
CA VAL A 182 9.20 17.23 15.43
C VAL A 182 8.93 17.65 13.99
N ILE A 183 8.34 16.78 13.15
CA ILE A 183 7.94 17.14 11.78
C ILE A 183 7.00 18.35 11.78
N ARG A 184 5.98 18.34 12.64
CA ARG A 184 5.01 19.44 12.76
C ARG A 184 5.69 20.74 13.20
N LEU A 185 6.61 20.67 14.16
CA LEU A 185 7.39 21.82 14.59
C LEU A 185 8.29 22.35 13.46
N MET A 186 9.00 21.47 12.76
CA MET A 186 9.87 21.84 11.62
C MET A 186 9.07 22.54 10.52
N VAL A 187 7.92 21.99 10.12
CA VAL A 187 7.04 22.59 9.11
C VAL A 187 6.50 23.94 9.58
N ASN A 188 6.05 24.04 10.83
CA ASN A 188 5.57 25.30 11.40
C ASN A 188 6.65 26.39 11.40
N LEU A 189 7.90 26.03 11.74
CA LEU A 189 9.03 26.96 11.73
C LEU A 189 9.38 27.37 10.31
N LEU A 190 9.47 26.42 9.38
CA LEU A 190 9.79 26.65 7.96
C LEU A 190 8.80 27.60 7.30
N LEU A 191 7.50 27.43 7.58
CA LEU A 191 6.42 28.20 6.93
C LEU A 191 5.99 29.44 7.72
N SER A 192 6.62 29.72 8.87
CA SER A 192 6.18 30.76 9.81
C SER A 192 6.16 32.16 9.20
N GLN A 193 7.12 32.50 8.33
CA GLN A 193 7.24 33.82 7.71
C GLN A 193 6.49 33.94 6.39
N ASP A 194 6.11 32.81 5.77
CA ASP A 194 5.49 32.77 4.45
C ASP A 194 3.96 32.66 4.51
N GLN A 195 3.34 32.77 5.71
CA GLN A 195 1.89 32.52 5.86
C GLN A 195 1.02 33.38 4.94
N GLU A 196 1.30 34.68 4.81
CA GLU A 196 0.56 35.56 3.89
C GLU A 196 0.75 35.13 2.43
N ALA A 197 2.00 34.82 2.05
CA ALA A 197 2.34 34.37 0.72
C ALA A 197 1.82 32.97 0.40
N LEU A 198 1.45 32.17 1.42
CA LEU A 198 0.83 30.84 1.32
C LEU A 198 -0.71 30.88 1.36
N SER A 199 -1.29 32.02 1.75
CA SER A 199 -2.74 32.20 1.89
C SER A 199 -3.43 32.68 0.61
N GLN A 200 -2.68 32.88 -0.49
CA GLN A 200 -3.21 33.31 -1.78
C GLN A 200 -3.71 32.11 -2.62
N ASN A 201 -4.64 32.36 -3.54
CA ASN A 201 -5.10 31.31 -4.46
C ASN A 201 -4.03 31.01 -5.53
N HIS A 202 -3.95 29.75 -5.98
CA HIS A 202 -3.11 29.29 -7.10
C HIS A 202 -1.59 29.47 -6.94
N ILE A 203 -1.08 29.41 -5.71
CA ILE A 203 0.37 29.48 -5.47
C ILE A 203 1.03 28.14 -5.82
N VAL A 204 2.15 28.22 -6.54
CA VAL A 204 3.04 27.07 -6.77
C VAL A 204 4.28 27.22 -5.88
N ARG A 205 4.62 26.15 -5.15
CA ARG A 205 5.83 26.05 -4.31
C ARG A 205 6.51 24.71 -4.54
N THR A 206 7.82 24.71 -4.38
CA THR A 206 8.65 23.50 -4.41
C THR A 206 9.10 23.19 -2.99
N VAL A 207 8.92 21.95 -2.55
CA VAL A 207 9.40 21.43 -1.26
C VAL A 207 10.56 20.49 -1.56
N TYR A 208 11.68 20.66 -0.84
CA TYR A 208 12.85 19.80 -0.98
C TYR A 208 13.26 19.26 0.38
N ASP A 209 13.41 17.94 0.45
CA ASP A 209 13.99 17.24 1.59
C ASP A 209 15.16 16.38 1.06
N PRO A 210 16.42 16.77 1.32
CA PRO A 210 17.59 16.07 0.81
C PRO A 210 17.82 14.69 1.44
N CYS A 211 17.15 14.38 2.55
CA CYS A 211 17.34 13.18 3.36
C CYS A 211 16.00 12.62 3.86
N CYS A 212 14.97 12.62 3.00
CA CYS A 212 13.58 12.36 3.41
C CYS A 212 13.31 11.00 4.07
N GLY A 213 14.25 10.07 4.01
CA GLY A 213 14.12 8.78 4.69
C GLY A 213 12.86 8.02 4.26
N THR A 214 12.21 7.36 5.22
CA THR A 214 10.94 6.62 5.06
C THR A 214 9.72 7.44 5.45
#